data_AF-A0AAJ1UUK2-F1
#
_entry.id   AF-A0AAJ1UUK2-F1
#
_cell.length_a   1.000
_cell.length_b   1.000
_cell.length_c   1.000
_cell.angle_alpha   90.00
_cell.angle_beta   90.00
_cell.angle_gamma   90.00
#
_symmetry.space_group_name_H-M   'P 1'
#
loop_
_entity.id
_entity.type
_entity.pdbx_description
1 polymer ?
#
loop_
_entity_poly.entity_id
_entity_poly.type
_entity_poly.pdbx_seq_one_letter_code
_entity_poly.pdbx_strand_id
1 'polypeptide(L)'
;MKGKMSFLMKGIYLILVIITIAIVSFLIINYHRELTSETEKLDLRTHALRIIDILSGSERCLGFQDEAGIEGKTLKLSHNKIIDLDKLENFSQTFSEYEPDCARDFEYRYNIRVKTLPIDLETKEWEIEEIIECREVCYQPKPDYPPICYDVCEVVGVDKSKAINVNIPSESWTFGNGVFSQDKALTGMVRISTPVIVRYNKSESMPAILWIDIADGELERFANAIDKSCLTGEEVISDLHFNYPVYKKVIDEKNYVCMEIRETTCQRLACKKEIELKEIKTPGNYKIIIKPEEIIKVII
;
A
#
# COMPACT_ATOMS: atom_id res chain seq x y z
N MET A 1 -38.64 -61.52 25.88
CA MET A 1 -38.33 -60.08 26.08
C MET A 1 -37.01 -59.60 25.44
N LYS A 2 -36.10 -60.46 24.97
CA LYS A 2 -34.82 -60.02 24.35
C LYS A 2 -34.96 -59.23 23.04
N GLY A 3 -36.03 -59.40 22.28
CA GLY A 3 -36.24 -58.71 21.00
C GLY A 3 -36.54 -57.20 21.10
N LYS A 4 -37.20 -56.75 22.19
CA LYS A 4 -37.60 -55.33 22.35
C LYS A 4 -36.39 -54.41 22.62
N MET A 5 -35.35 -54.92 23.28
CA MET A 5 -34.15 -54.14 23.62
C MET A 5 -33.27 -53.87 22.39
N SER A 6 -33.22 -54.81 21.43
CA SER A 6 -32.44 -54.65 20.19
C SER A 6 -32.98 -53.52 19.31
N PHE A 7 -34.30 -53.33 19.27
CA PHE A 7 -34.92 -52.27 18.47
C PHE A 7 -34.60 -50.87 19.02
N LEU A 8 -34.67 -50.70 20.34
CA LEU A 8 -34.33 -49.43 21.00
C LEU A 8 -32.85 -49.07 20.81
N MET A 9 -31.94 -50.04 20.93
CA MET A 9 -30.51 -49.79 20.71
C MET A 9 -30.22 -49.32 19.29
N LYS A 10 -30.83 -49.94 18.27
CA LYS A 10 -30.67 -49.51 16.87
C LYS A 10 -31.18 -48.08 16.64
N GLY A 11 -32.29 -47.71 17.28
CA GLY A 11 -32.81 -46.34 17.23
C GLY A 11 -31.84 -45.31 17.81
N ILE A 12 -31.26 -45.61 18.98
CA ILE A 12 -30.25 -44.75 19.62
C ILE A 12 -29.01 -44.60 18.73
N TYR A 13 -28.50 -45.70 18.16
CA TYR A 13 -27.35 -45.64 17.24
C TYR A 13 -27.63 -44.79 16.00
N LEU A 14 -28.82 -44.91 15.40
CA LEU A 14 -29.21 -44.10 14.26
C LEU A 14 -29.19 -42.59 14.60
N ILE A 15 -29.75 -42.23 15.76
CA ILE A 15 -29.77 -40.84 16.23
C ILE A 15 -28.35 -40.31 16.46
N LEU A 16 -27.47 -41.11 17.10
CA LEU A 16 -26.09 -40.73 17.32
C LEU A 16 -25.34 -40.50 16.00
N VAL A 17 -25.52 -41.36 15.00
CA VAL A 17 -24.90 -41.20 13.68
C VAL A 17 -25.37 -39.91 12.99
N ILE A 18 -26.67 -39.60 13.04
CA ILE A 18 -27.21 -38.36 12.46
C ILE A 18 -26.61 -37.14 13.16
N ILE A 19 -26.50 -37.16 14.49
CA ILE A 19 -25.87 -36.07 15.27
C ILE A 19 -24.39 -35.92 14.89
N THR A 20 -23.64 -37.02 14.78
CA THR A 20 -22.23 -36.98 14.37
C THR A 20 -22.06 -36.40 12.97
N ILE A 21 -22.90 -36.81 12.01
CA ILE A 21 -22.88 -36.25 10.65
C ILE A 21 -23.17 -34.75 10.66
N ALA A 22 -24.17 -34.31 11.44
CA ALA A 22 -24.50 -32.89 11.56
C ALA A 22 -23.34 -32.07 12.15
N ILE A 23 -22.67 -32.59 13.19
CA ILE A 23 -21.50 -31.94 13.80
C ILE A 23 -20.35 -31.87 12.80
N VAL A 24 -20.01 -32.97 12.12
CA VAL A 24 -18.92 -32.99 11.13
C VAL A 24 -19.22 -32.04 9.97
N SER A 25 -20.46 -32.01 9.47
CA SER A 25 -20.87 -31.09 8.41
C SER A 25 -20.74 -29.63 8.84
N PHE A 26 -21.15 -29.30 10.07
CA PHE A 26 -20.97 -27.97 10.64
C PHE A 26 -19.50 -27.57 10.76
N LEU A 27 -18.64 -28.49 11.21
CA LEU A 27 -17.19 -28.25 11.30
C LEU A 27 -16.56 -28.02 9.93
N ILE A 28 -16.93 -28.82 8.92
CA ILE A 28 -16.44 -28.66 7.54
C ILE A 28 -16.87 -27.31 6.95
N ILE A 29 -18.14 -26.91 7.14
CA ILE A 29 -18.65 -25.62 6.65
C ILE A 29 -17.91 -24.46 7.30
N ASN A 30 -17.68 -24.51 8.61
CA ASN A 30 -16.95 -23.44 9.31
C ASN A 30 -15.48 -23.39 8.88
N TYR A 31 -14.82 -24.54 8.74
CA TYR A 31 -13.44 -24.61 8.26
C TYR A 31 -13.30 -24.05 6.83
N HIS A 32 -14.24 -24.39 5.93
CA HIS A 32 -14.23 -23.83 4.57
C HIS A 32 -14.47 -22.32 4.56
N ARG A 33 -15.34 -21.79 5.44
CA ARG A 33 -15.57 -20.34 5.57
C ARG A 33 -14.30 -19.62 6.04
N GLU A 34 -13.61 -20.16 7.03
CA GLU A 34 -12.35 -19.60 7.53
C GLU A 34 -11.25 -19.65 6.46
N LEU A 35 -11.10 -20.78 5.77
CA LEU A 35 -10.13 -20.94 4.68
C LEU A 35 -10.40 -19.97 3.51
N THR A 36 -11.67 -19.76 3.16
CA THR A 36 -12.06 -18.83 2.08
C THR A 36 -11.70 -17.40 2.47
N SER A 37 -12.02 -16.99 3.70
CA SER A 37 -11.68 -15.64 4.20
C SER A 37 -10.18 -15.39 4.25
N GLU A 38 -9.37 -16.36 4.65
CA GLU A 38 -7.90 -16.23 4.62
C GLU A 38 -7.36 -16.19 3.18
N THR A 39 -7.95 -16.94 2.26
CA THR A 39 -7.57 -16.91 0.84
C THR A 39 -7.86 -15.53 0.23
N GLU A 40 -9.02 -14.94 0.51
CA GLU A 40 -9.40 -13.59 0.06
C GLU A 40 -8.44 -12.52 0.60
N LYS A 41 -8.04 -12.60 1.88
CA LYS A 41 -7.04 -11.68 2.45
C LYS A 41 -5.66 -11.83 1.80
N LEU A 42 -5.23 -13.06 1.52
CA LEU A 42 -3.96 -13.32 0.85
C LEU A 42 -3.98 -12.80 -0.60
N ASP A 43 -5.12 -12.91 -1.28
CA ASP A 43 -5.30 -12.37 -2.62
C ASP A 43 -5.21 -10.84 -2.61
N LEU A 44 -5.97 -10.16 -1.74
CA LEU A 44 -5.86 -8.71 -1.54
C LEU A 44 -4.43 -8.25 -1.23
N ARG A 45 -3.72 -8.98 -0.37
CA ARG A 45 -2.32 -8.69 -0.04
C ARG A 45 -1.40 -8.83 -1.27
N THR A 46 -1.64 -9.84 -2.10
CA THR A 46 -0.88 -10.08 -3.32
C THR A 46 -1.09 -8.95 -4.33
N HIS A 47 -2.34 -8.52 -4.53
CA HIS A 47 -2.67 -7.37 -5.37
C HIS A 47 -2.06 -6.08 -4.85
N ALA A 48 -2.15 -5.83 -3.54
CA ALA A 48 -1.54 -4.66 -2.93
C ALA A 48 -0.02 -4.60 -3.13
N LEU A 49 0.68 -5.73 -2.97
CA LEU A 49 2.13 -5.81 -3.23
C LEU A 49 2.45 -5.55 -4.71
N ARG A 50 1.68 -6.13 -5.62
CA ARG A 50 1.83 -5.90 -7.06
C ARG A 50 1.64 -4.43 -7.42
N ILE A 51 0.64 -3.75 -6.87
CA ILE A 51 0.39 -2.31 -7.09
C ILE A 51 1.58 -1.49 -6.58
N ILE A 52 2.09 -1.79 -5.38
CA ILE A 52 3.28 -1.13 -4.82
C ILE A 52 4.49 -1.31 -5.73
N ASP A 53 4.73 -2.53 -6.22
CA ASP A 53 5.89 -2.83 -7.07
C ASP A 53 5.78 -2.09 -8.41
N ILE A 54 4.58 -2.03 -9.01
CA ILE A 54 4.34 -1.24 -10.23
C ILE A 54 4.54 0.25 -9.97
N LEU A 55 3.94 0.80 -8.91
CA LEU A 55 4.04 2.21 -8.57
C LEU A 55 5.49 2.64 -8.35
N SER A 56 6.25 1.84 -7.60
CA SER A 56 7.63 2.18 -7.18
C SER A 56 8.73 1.72 -8.14
N GLY A 57 8.42 0.87 -9.12
CA GLY A 57 9.39 0.34 -10.09
C GLY A 57 9.20 0.85 -11.52
N SER A 58 8.06 1.47 -11.85
CA SER A 58 7.75 1.95 -13.21
C SER A 58 8.06 3.43 -13.38
N GLU A 59 8.79 3.78 -14.45
CA GLU A 59 9.05 5.16 -14.88
C GLU A 59 7.75 5.94 -15.15
N ARG A 60 6.71 5.24 -15.64
CA ARG A 60 5.38 5.83 -15.92
C ARG A 60 4.58 6.10 -14.64
N CYS A 61 5.03 5.57 -13.51
CA CYS A 61 4.45 5.79 -12.19
C CYS A 61 5.38 6.68 -11.35
N LEU A 62 5.66 6.29 -10.10
CA LEU A 62 6.50 7.02 -9.16
C LEU A 62 8.00 6.69 -9.29
N GLY A 63 8.35 5.63 -10.03
CA GLY A 63 9.71 5.15 -10.15
C GLY A 63 10.66 6.21 -10.70
N PHE A 64 11.78 6.41 -10.01
CA PHE A 64 12.89 7.24 -10.46
C PHE A 64 13.70 6.50 -11.54
N GLN A 65 14.12 7.23 -12.57
CA GLN A 65 14.96 6.71 -13.64
C GLN A 65 16.26 7.49 -13.69
N ASP A 66 17.38 6.78 -13.58
CA ASP A 66 18.71 7.35 -13.77
C ASP A 66 19.23 7.06 -15.18
N GLU A 67 20.08 7.94 -15.68
CA GLU A 67 20.75 7.78 -16.97
C GLU A 67 22.24 7.53 -16.72
N ALA A 68 22.69 6.31 -16.97
CA ALA A 68 24.09 5.92 -16.84
C ALA A 68 24.74 5.78 -18.22
N GLY A 69 25.84 6.50 -18.44
CA GLY A 69 26.67 6.35 -19.64
C GLY A 69 27.65 5.18 -19.48
N ILE A 70 27.47 4.11 -20.25
CA ILE A 70 28.42 2.99 -20.33
C ILE A 70 28.90 2.89 -21.78
N GLU A 71 30.22 3.04 -21.99
CA GLU A 71 30.85 2.91 -23.32
C GLU A 71 30.24 3.83 -24.40
N GLY A 72 29.85 5.05 -24.03
CA GLY A 72 29.24 6.02 -24.96
C GLY A 72 27.77 5.74 -25.30
N LYS A 73 27.13 4.76 -24.65
CA LYS A 73 25.68 4.54 -24.71
C LYS A 73 25.03 4.96 -23.41
N THR A 74 23.93 5.70 -23.49
CA THR A 74 23.08 6.03 -22.34
C THR A 74 22.14 4.87 -22.07
N LEU A 75 22.27 4.25 -20.90
CA LEU A 75 21.37 3.23 -20.40
C LEU A 75 20.45 3.83 -19.34
N LYS A 76 19.15 3.63 -19.52
CA LYS A 76 18.12 4.00 -18.54
C LYS A 76 18.04 2.92 -17.47
N LEU A 77 18.41 3.25 -16.24
CA LEU A 77 18.35 2.36 -15.09
C LEU A 77 17.10 2.71 -14.28
N SER A 78 16.19 1.75 -14.13
CA SER A 78 15.08 1.88 -13.18
C SER A 78 15.53 1.37 -11.82
N HIS A 79 15.41 2.21 -10.80
CA HIS A 79 15.70 1.82 -9.43
C HIS A 79 14.39 1.50 -8.72
N ASN A 80 14.20 0.24 -8.35
CA ASN A 80 13.05 -0.16 -7.53
C ASN A 80 13.08 0.59 -6.19
N LYS A 81 11.92 1.11 -5.77
CA LYS A 81 11.71 1.76 -4.46
C LYS A 81 12.41 3.10 -4.26
N ILE A 82 12.91 3.73 -5.33
CA ILE A 82 13.27 5.15 -5.31
C ILE A 82 12.16 5.93 -6.02
N ILE A 83 11.51 6.83 -5.28
CA ILE A 83 10.41 7.65 -5.74
C ILE A 83 10.92 9.05 -6.03
N ASP A 84 10.54 9.58 -7.19
CA ASP A 84 10.79 10.98 -7.56
C ASP A 84 9.78 11.91 -6.85
N LEU A 85 10.27 12.94 -6.16
CA LEU A 85 9.41 13.87 -5.41
C LEU A 85 8.45 14.63 -6.32
N ASP A 86 8.92 15.15 -7.46
CA ASP A 86 8.11 15.94 -8.38
C ASP A 86 6.96 15.09 -8.94
N LYS A 87 7.25 13.82 -9.24
CA LYS A 87 6.20 12.84 -9.63
C LYS A 87 5.23 12.58 -8.49
N LEU A 88 5.72 12.41 -7.26
CA LEU A 88 4.88 12.16 -6.09
C LEU A 88 3.93 13.33 -5.81
N GLU A 89 4.40 14.57 -5.89
CA GLU A 89 3.58 15.77 -5.74
C GLU A 89 2.51 15.85 -6.83
N ASN A 90 2.90 15.66 -8.09
CA ASN A 90 1.96 15.64 -9.20
C ASN A 90 0.91 14.53 -9.04
N PHE A 91 1.32 13.32 -8.64
CA PHE A 91 0.41 12.21 -8.39
C PHE A 91 -0.57 12.54 -7.26
N SER A 92 -0.09 13.15 -6.18
CA SER A 92 -0.92 13.57 -5.04
C SER A 92 -2.01 14.57 -5.44
N GLN A 93 -1.72 15.47 -6.39
CA GLN A 93 -2.67 16.45 -6.87
C GLN A 93 -3.64 15.84 -7.89
N THR A 94 -3.10 15.20 -8.93
CA THR A 94 -3.84 14.68 -10.08
C THR A 94 -4.76 13.52 -9.70
N PHE A 95 -4.26 12.60 -8.86
CA PHE A 95 -4.94 11.37 -8.48
C PHE A 95 -5.46 11.45 -7.04
N SER A 96 -5.78 12.64 -6.53
CA SER A 96 -6.28 12.85 -5.17
C SER A 96 -7.60 12.12 -4.85
N GLU A 97 -8.38 11.76 -5.87
CA GLU A 97 -9.72 11.20 -5.73
C GLU A 97 -9.94 9.89 -6.51
N TYR A 98 -8.97 9.43 -7.30
CA TYR A 98 -9.08 8.20 -8.12
C TYR A 98 -7.69 7.64 -8.43
N GLU A 99 -7.61 6.39 -8.90
CA GLU A 99 -6.31 5.71 -9.08
C GLU A 99 -5.58 6.10 -10.37
N PRO A 100 -4.23 6.16 -10.34
CA PRO A 100 -3.41 6.37 -11.52
C PRO A 100 -3.53 5.21 -12.51
N ASP A 101 -3.63 5.53 -13.80
CA ASP A 101 -3.81 4.54 -14.86
C ASP A 101 -2.66 3.52 -14.93
N CYS A 102 -1.45 3.92 -14.54
CA CYS A 102 -0.27 3.08 -14.64
C CYS A 102 -0.27 1.89 -13.64
N ALA A 103 -1.05 1.97 -12.56
CA ALA A 103 -1.12 0.95 -11.51
C ALA A 103 -2.57 0.60 -11.13
N ARG A 104 -3.52 0.95 -11.99
CA ARG A 104 -4.94 0.70 -11.78
C ARG A 104 -5.22 -0.80 -11.76
N ASP A 105 -5.99 -1.21 -10.77
CA ASP A 105 -6.54 -2.56 -10.65
C ASP A 105 -8.05 -2.47 -10.88
N PHE A 106 -8.60 -3.34 -11.74
CA PHE A 106 -10.03 -3.34 -12.06
C PHE A 106 -10.85 -4.29 -11.18
N GLU A 107 -10.21 -4.98 -10.25
CA GLU A 107 -10.87 -5.86 -9.28
C GLU A 107 -11.04 -5.13 -7.95
N TYR A 108 -10.01 -4.38 -7.54
CA TYR A 108 -9.97 -3.70 -6.25
C TYR A 108 -9.78 -2.19 -6.38
N ARG A 109 -10.13 -1.45 -5.33
CA ARG A 109 -9.76 -0.03 -5.22
C ARG A 109 -8.71 0.17 -4.15
N TYR A 110 -7.89 1.20 -4.30
CA TYR A 110 -6.83 1.48 -3.33
C TYR A 110 -6.55 2.96 -3.08
N ASN A 111 -5.99 3.23 -1.91
CA ASN A 111 -5.46 4.53 -1.49
C ASN A 111 -4.01 4.38 -1.07
N ILE A 112 -3.15 5.24 -1.59
CA ILE A 112 -1.73 5.29 -1.25
C ILE A 112 -1.47 6.45 -0.32
N ARG A 113 -0.62 6.22 0.69
CA ARG A 113 -0.05 7.26 1.52
C ARG A 113 1.46 7.11 1.54
N VAL A 114 2.19 8.19 1.31
CA VAL A 114 3.66 8.22 1.46
C VAL A 114 3.98 9.21 2.56
N LYS A 115 4.82 8.84 3.52
CA LYS A 115 5.29 9.74 4.59
C LYS A 115 6.79 9.61 4.76
N THR A 116 7.50 10.74 4.72
CA THR A 116 8.92 10.77 5.07
C THR A 116 9.10 10.52 6.57
N LEU A 117 10.16 9.81 6.91
CA LEU A 117 10.56 9.60 8.30
C LEU A 117 11.54 10.71 8.68
N PRO A 118 11.31 11.44 9.79
CA PRO A 118 12.30 12.37 10.28
C PRO A 118 13.57 11.57 10.58
N ILE A 119 14.70 12.02 10.02
CA ILE A 119 15.99 11.45 10.36
C ILE A 119 16.55 12.32 11.48
N ASP A 120 16.58 11.79 12.69
CA ASP A 120 17.39 12.37 13.76
C ASP A 120 18.84 11.95 13.52
N LEU A 121 19.53 12.72 12.67
CA LEU A 121 20.95 12.54 12.44
C LEU A 121 21.68 13.24 13.59
N GLU A 122 21.99 12.50 14.65
CA GLU A 122 23.13 12.85 15.49
C GLU A 122 24.42 12.55 14.71
N THR A 123 24.68 13.34 13.66
CA THR A 123 26.00 13.31 13.01
C THR A 123 26.99 13.97 13.94
N LYS A 124 27.86 13.15 14.54
CA LYS A 124 29.10 13.62 15.13
C LYS A 124 30.02 14.02 13.99
N GLU A 125 30.11 15.32 13.73
CA GLU A 125 31.17 15.85 12.89
C GLU A 125 32.48 15.69 13.67
N TRP A 126 33.41 14.91 13.11
CA TRP A 126 34.72 14.67 13.73
C TRP A 126 35.67 15.78 13.29
N GLU A 127 35.79 16.83 14.10
CA GLU A 127 36.92 17.74 13.97
C GLU A 127 38.11 17.07 14.66
N ILE A 128 39.06 16.53 13.87
CA ILE A 128 40.35 16.08 14.41
C ILE A 128 41.17 17.34 14.65
N GLU A 129 41.17 17.83 15.88
CA GLU A 129 42.14 18.82 16.32
C GLU A 129 43.42 18.07 16.69
N GLU A 130 44.47 18.23 15.87
CA GLU A 130 45.78 17.66 16.16
C GLU A 130 46.40 18.40 17.35
N ILE A 131 46.34 17.81 18.54
CA ILE A 131 47.10 18.30 19.68
C ILE A 131 48.44 17.56 19.69
N ILE A 132 49.53 18.30 19.56
CA ILE A 132 50.87 17.75 19.69
C ILE A 132 51.24 17.80 21.17
N GLU A 133 51.24 16.65 21.84
CA GLU A 133 51.71 16.52 23.21
C GLU A 133 53.16 16.05 23.21
N CYS A 134 54.07 16.92 23.66
CA CYS A 134 55.48 16.60 23.78
C CYS A 134 55.82 16.21 25.22
N ARG A 135 56.51 15.08 25.38
CA ARG A 135 57.11 14.65 26.66
C ARG A 135 58.61 14.54 26.52
N GLU A 136 59.32 15.05 27.52
CA GLU A 136 60.77 14.91 27.60
C GLU A 136 61.11 13.48 28.05
N VAL A 137 61.85 12.75 27.22
CA VAL A 137 62.32 11.39 27.52
C VAL A 137 63.83 11.44 27.71
N CYS A 138 64.27 11.18 28.93
CA CYS A 138 65.68 11.14 29.28
C CYS A 138 66.17 9.69 29.35
N TYR A 139 67.29 9.40 28.68
CA TYR A 139 67.99 8.12 28.79
C TYR A 139 69.42 8.33 29.26
N GLN A 140 69.86 7.50 30.20
CA GLN A 140 71.20 7.57 30.77
C GLN A 140 72.03 6.38 30.24
N PRO A 141 72.99 6.60 29.32
CA PRO A 141 73.70 5.50 28.68
C PRO A 141 74.67 4.78 29.63
N LYS A 142 75.15 5.46 30.69
CA LYS A 142 76.07 4.94 31.71
C LYS A 142 75.83 5.62 33.06
N PRO A 143 76.08 4.96 34.20
CA PRO A 143 75.79 5.50 35.54
C PRO A 143 76.48 6.84 35.86
N ASP A 144 77.68 7.05 35.32
CA ASP A 144 78.50 8.24 35.60
C ASP A 144 78.35 9.35 34.55
N TYR A 145 77.44 9.20 33.59
CA TYR A 145 77.22 10.18 32.52
C TYR A 145 75.94 10.98 32.81
N PRO A 146 75.90 12.28 32.49
CA PRO A 146 74.67 13.04 32.55
C PRO A 146 73.62 12.44 31.58
N PRO A 147 72.33 12.46 31.96
CA PRO A 147 71.27 11.97 31.08
C PRO A 147 71.18 12.80 29.80
N ILE A 148 70.84 12.14 28.69
CA ILE A 148 70.52 12.79 27.41
C ILE A 148 69.01 12.79 27.27
N CYS A 149 68.42 13.97 27.14
CA CYS A 149 66.97 14.16 27.02
C CYS A 149 66.60 14.60 25.60
N TYR A 150 65.49 14.09 25.11
CA TYR A 150 64.89 14.51 23.84
C TYR A 150 63.37 14.59 23.98
N ASP A 151 62.77 15.54 23.28
CA ASP A 151 61.32 15.68 23.24
C ASP A 151 60.73 14.66 22.26
N VAL A 152 59.85 13.80 22.79
CA VAL A 152 59.03 12.90 21.99
C VAL A 152 57.64 13.50 21.94
N CYS A 153 57.23 13.93 20.75
CA CYS A 153 55.91 14.48 20.52
C CYS A 153 54.99 13.42 19.91
N GLU A 154 53.87 13.15 20.56
CA GLU A 154 52.80 12.29 20.05
C GLU A 154 51.62 13.17 19.62
N VAL A 155 51.03 12.86 18.47
CA VAL A 155 49.81 13.52 18.00
C VAL A 155 48.63 12.86 18.70
N VAL A 156 48.03 13.59 19.65
CA VAL A 156 46.83 13.18 20.36
C VAL A 156 45.65 13.87 19.68
N GLY A 157 44.86 13.12 18.91
CA GLY A 157 43.63 13.64 18.33
C GLY A 157 42.59 13.83 19.43
N VAL A 158 42.16 15.07 19.67
CA VAL A 158 41.04 15.34 20.59
C VAL A 158 39.73 15.31 19.81
N ASP A 159 38.86 14.39 20.21
CA ASP A 159 37.53 14.22 19.62
C ASP A 159 36.60 15.35 20.06
N LYS A 160 36.42 16.34 19.20
CA LYS A 160 35.35 17.34 19.32
C LYS A 160 34.19 16.94 18.44
N SER A 161 33.29 16.11 18.98
CA SER A 161 32.03 15.84 18.30
C SER A 161 31.04 16.98 18.54
N LYS A 162 30.70 17.72 17.48
CA LYS A 162 29.59 18.68 17.49
C LYS A 162 28.32 17.97 17.02
N ALA A 163 27.30 17.94 17.86
CA ALA A 163 25.98 17.47 17.45
C ALA A 163 25.34 18.52 16.52
N ILE A 164 25.18 18.18 15.24
CA ILE A 164 24.37 18.98 14.31
C ILE A 164 22.95 18.46 14.42
N ASN A 165 22.04 19.28 14.96
CA ASN A 165 20.64 18.91 15.08
C ASN A 165 19.91 19.31 13.79
N VAL A 166 19.81 18.38 12.84
CA VAL A 166 19.11 18.61 11.55
C VAL A 166 17.65 18.18 11.71
N ASN A 167 16.76 19.13 11.98
CA ASN A 167 15.33 18.85 12.03
C ASN A 167 14.73 18.92 10.62
N ILE A 168 14.49 17.75 10.01
CA ILE A 168 13.81 17.63 8.73
C ILE A 168 12.32 17.40 8.99
N PRO A 169 11.42 18.29 8.54
CA PRO A 169 9.98 18.13 8.78
C PRO A 169 9.45 16.88 8.08
N SER A 170 8.54 16.16 8.74
CA SER A 170 7.86 15.03 8.12
C SER A 170 6.81 15.54 7.13
N GLU A 171 6.90 15.10 5.89
CA GLU A 171 5.96 15.40 4.82
C GLU A 171 5.12 14.15 4.52
N SER A 172 3.90 14.36 4.02
CA SER A 172 2.98 13.27 3.69
C SER A 172 2.18 13.59 2.43
N TRP A 173 2.07 12.60 1.55
CA TRP A 173 1.28 12.65 0.33
C TRP A 173 0.24 11.55 0.35
N THR A 174 -0.90 11.78 -0.29
CA THR A 174 -1.97 10.77 -0.44
C THR A 174 -2.60 10.89 -1.81
N PHE A 175 -2.89 9.75 -2.44
CA PHE A 175 -3.57 9.67 -3.73
C PHE A 175 -4.25 8.31 -3.89
N GLY A 176 -5.15 8.19 -4.87
CA GLY A 176 -6.03 7.05 -5.05
C GLY A 176 -7.42 7.34 -4.51
N ASN A 177 -8.17 6.29 -4.23
CA ASN A 177 -9.54 6.40 -3.77
C ASN A 177 -9.60 6.52 -2.24
N GLY A 178 -9.83 7.73 -1.73
CA GLY A 178 -9.81 7.99 -0.28
C GLY A 178 -11.01 7.45 0.51
N VAL A 179 -12.04 6.91 -0.18
CA VAL A 179 -13.31 6.51 0.43
C VAL A 179 -13.70 5.12 -0.04
N PHE A 180 -13.92 4.20 0.90
CA PHE A 180 -14.33 2.81 0.61
C PHE A 180 -15.74 2.50 1.09
N SER A 181 -16.31 1.41 0.57
CA SER A 181 -17.53 0.77 1.11
C SER A 181 -17.40 0.55 2.63
N GLN A 182 -18.54 0.52 3.32
CA GLN A 182 -18.61 0.31 4.77
C GLN A 182 -19.65 -0.76 5.12
N ASP A 183 -19.67 -1.18 6.39
CA ASP A 183 -20.59 -2.18 6.92
C ASP A 183 -20.64 -3.45 6.04
N LYS A 184 -21.84 -3.93 5.71
CA LYS A 184 -22.06 -5.13 4.89
C LYS A 184 -21.60 -5.00 3.44
N ALA A 185 -21.37 -3.78 2.95
CA ALA A 185 -20.91 -3.55 1.59
C ALA A 185 -19.39 -3.72 1.45
N LEU A 186 -18.64 -3.68 2.57
CA LEU A 186 -17.21 -3.95 2.59
C LEU A 186 -16.97 -5.44 2.85
N THR A 187 -16.41 -6.15 1.87
CA THR A 187 -16.10 -7.57 2.00
C THR A 187 -14.73 -7.78 2.63
N GLY A 188 -13.73 -7.01 2.21
CA GLY A 188 -12.37 -7.11 2.70
C GLY A 188 -11.60 -5.81 2.58
N MET A 189 -10.65 -5.60 3.50
CA MET A 189 -9.69 -4.50 3.43
C MET A 189 -8.36 -4.96 3.98
N VAL A 190 -7.28 -4.62 3.29
CA VAL A 190 -5.91 -4.90 3.73
C VAL A 190 -5.10 -3.61 3.68
N ARG A 191 -4.35 -3.35 4.75
CA ARG A 191 -3.32 -2.31 4.80
C ARG A 191 -1.95 -2.97 4.81
N ILE A 192 -1.10 -2.63 3.85
CA ILE A 192 0.32 -3.01 3.87
C ILE A 192 1.19 -1.78 3.72
N SER A 193 2.46 -1.92 4.07
CA SER A 193 3.46 -0.88 3.92
C SER A 193 4.77 -1.44 3.41
N THR A 194 5.49 -0.64 2.63
CA THR A 194 6.86 -0.94 2.19
C THR A 194 7.76 0.27 2.46
N PRO A 195 9.02 0.08 2.87
CA PRO A 195 9.99 1.17 2.90
C PRO A 195 10.34 1.61 1.47
N VAL A 196 10.46 2.91 1.27
CA VAL A 196 10.86 3.55 0.01
C VAL A 196 11.83 4.70 0.31
N ILE A 197 12.52 5.18 -0.72
CA ILE A 197 13.37 6.37 -0.65
C ILE A 197 12.72 7.43 -1.53
N VAL A 198 12.46 8.62 -0.99
CA VAL A 198 12.00 9.78 -1.76
C VAL A 198 13.21 10.63 -2.13
N ARG A 199 13.44 10.81 -3.43
CA ARG A 199 14.54 11.62 -3.97
C ARG A 199 14.05 13.03 -4.20
N TYR A 200 14.59 13.99 -3.45
CA TYR A 200 14.27 15.42 -3.58
C TYR A 200 15.07 16.05 -4.74
N ASN A 201 16.33 15.66 -4.88
CA ASN A 201 17.19 16.11 -5.97
C ASN A 201 18.34 15.10 -6.21
N LYS A 202 19.37 15.50 -6.96
CA LYS A 202 20.48 14.60 -7.29
C LYS A 202 21.26 14.11 -6.06
N SER A 203 21.31 14.91 -5.00
CA SER A 203 22.15 14.70 -3.81
C SER A 203 21.34 14.39 -2.55
N GLU A 204 20.04 14.68 -2.54
CA GLU A 204 19.19 14.56 -1.35
C GLU A 204 18.12 13.50 -1.53
N SER A 205 18.04 12.61 -0.55
CA SER A 205 17.07 11.54 -0.48
C SER A 205 16.65 11.29 0.96
N MET A 206 15.36 11.03 1.18
CA MET A 206 14.82 10.75 2.51
C MET A 206 14.18 9.37 2.57
N PRO A 207 14.38 8.61 3.66
CA PRO A 207 13.63 7.40 3.89
C PRO A 207 12.16 7.74 4.13
N ALA A 208 11.29 6.93 3.57
CA ALA A 208 9.85 7.07 3.72
C ALA A 208 9.19 5.70 3.82
N ILE A 209 7.94 5.71 4.28
CA ILE A 209 7.07 4.54 4.24
C ILE A 209 5.94 4.83 3.26
N LEU A 210 5.71 3.89 2.35
CA LEU A 210 4.57 3.87 1.45
C LEU A 210 3.56 2.86 1.99
N TRP A 211 2.39 3.34 2.40
CA TRP A 211 1.23 2.52 2.74
C TRP A 211 0.27 2.43 1.57
N ILE A 212 -0.34 1.27 1.42
CA ILE A 212 -1.50 1.06 0.56
C ILE A 212 -2.63 0.48 1.40
N ASP A 213 -3.78 1.11 1.29
CA ASP A 213 -5.05 0.59 1.74
C ASP A 213 -5.78 0.07 0.50
N ILE A 214 -5.95 -1.25 0.39
CA ILE A 214 -6.72 -1.88 -0.69
C ILE A 214 -8.04 -2.39 -0.11
N ALA A 215 -9.12 -2.20 -0.84
CA ALA A 215 -10.46 -2.60 -0.42
C ALA A 215 -11.18 -3.38 -1.52
N ASP A 216 -11.95 -4.36 -1.07
CA ASP A 216 -12.92 -5.11 -1.85
C ASP A 216 -14.31 -4.90 -1.26
N GLY A 217 -15.19 -4.30 -2.03
CA GLY A 217 -16.55 -4.01 -1.64
C GLY A 217 -17.46 -3.72 -2.82
N GLU A 218 -18.74 -3.61 -2.54
CA GLU A 218 -19.79 -3.46 -3.56
C GLU A 218 -19.61 -2.19 -4.39
N LEU A 219 -19.25 -1.06 -3.74
CA LEU A 219 -19.02 0.20 -4.44
C LEU A 219 -17.73 0.15 -5.27
N GLU A 220 -16.67 -0.48 -4.76
CA GLU A 220 -15.39 -0.64 -5.44
C GLU A 220 -15.56 -1.44 -6.73
N ARG A 221 -16.18 -2.63 -6.64
CA ARG A 221 -16.43 -3.52 -7.79
C ARG A 221 -17.29 -2.82 -8.84
N PHE A 222 -18.34 -2.12 -8.40
CA PHE A 222 -19.23 -1.43 -9.32
C PHE A 222 -18.56 -0.24 -10.02
N ALA A 223 -17.85 0.60 -9.26
CA ALA A 223 -17.09 1.70 -9.82
C ALA A 223 -16.01 1.20 -10.78
N ASN A 224 -15.32 0.11 -10.44
CA ASN A 224 -14.31 -0.53 -11.29
C ASN A 224 -14.89 -1.07 -12.59
N ALA A 225 -16.07 -1.69 -12.56
CA ALA A 225 -16.75 -2.17 -13.76
C ALA A 225 -17.04 -1.03 -14.75
N ILE A 226 -17.48 0.13 -14.23
CA ILE A 226 -17.72 1.33 -15.04
C ILE A 226 -16.43 1.89 -15.62
N ASP A 227 -15.40 2.08 -14.78
CA ASP A 227 -14.11 2.59 -15.24
C ASP A 227 -13.45 1.65 -16.25
N LYS A 228 -13.54 0.33 -16.04
CA LYS A 228 -13.04 -0.68 -16.99
C LYS A 228 -13.69 -0.52 -18.34
N SER A 229 -15.02 -0.55 -18.42
CA SER A 229 -15.74 -0.38 -19.69
C SER A 229 -15.40 0.95 -20.37
N CYS A 230 -15.30 2.03 -19.60
CA CYS A 230 -14.99 3.35 -20.13
C CYS A 230 -13.56 3.47 -20.69
N LEU A 231 -12.58 2.87 -20.02
CA LEU A 231 -11.16 2.94 -20.41
C LEU A 231 -10.78 1.94 -21.50
N THR A 232 -11.31 0.70 -21.44
CA THR A 232 -10.98 -0.34 -22.43
C THR A 232 -11.87 -0.28 -23.67
N GLY A 233 -13.05 0.33 -23.56
CA GLY A 233 -14.05 0.30 -24.63
C GLY A 233 -14.70 -1.07 -24.79
N GLU A 234 -14.62 -1.94 -23.78
CA GLU A 234 -15.25 -3.26 -23.77
C GLU A 234 -16.59 -3.23 -23.03
N GLU A 235 -17.55 -4.04 -23.50
CA GLU A 235 -18.79 -4.29 -22.76
C GLU A 235 -18.48 -5.12 -21.51
N VAL A 236 -18.95 -4.65 -20.36
CA VAL A 236 -18.75 -5.34 -19.08
C VAL A 236 -20.10 -5.86 -18.60
N ILE A 237 -20.17 -7.18 -18.39
CA ILE A 237 -21.34 -7.85 -17.79
C ILE A 237 -20.89 -8.37 -16.42
N SER A 238 -21.58 -7.96 -15.36
CA SER A 238 -21.25 -8.34 -13.99
C SER A 238 -22.50 -8.61 -13.17
N ASP A 239 -22.49 -9.69 -12.40
CA ASP A 239 -23.52 -9.98 -11.41
C ASP A 239 -23.07 -9.42 -10.07
N LEU A 240 -23.71 -8.34 -9.61
CA LEU A 240 -23.37 -7.66 -8.35
C LEU A 240 -24.55 -7.72 -7.38
N HIS A 241 -24.22 -7.99 -6.11
CA HIS A 241 -25.17 -7.82 -5.01
C HIS A 241 -24.94 -6.46 -4.37
N PHE A 242 -26.03 -5.74 -4.09
CA PHE A 242 -25.98 -4.50 -3.32
C PHE A 242 -26.77 -4.66 -2.04
N ASN A 243 -26.14 -4.35 -0.90
CA ASN A 243 -26.78 -4.28 0.40
C ASN A 243 -27.50 -2.95 0.64
N TYR A 244 -27.18 -1.92 -0.16
CA TYR A 244 -27.66 -0.55 0.01
C TYR A 244 -28.02 0.10 -1.34
N PRO A 245 -28.84 1.16 -1.35
CA PRO A 245 -29.13 1.91 -2.57
C PRO A 245 -27.87 2.52 -3.19
N VAL A 246 -27.80 2.50 -4.52
CA VAL A 246 -26.68 3.03 -5.31
C VAL A 246 -27.18 3.97 -6.38
N TYR A 247 -26.55 5.14 -6.49
CA TYR A 247 -26.94 6.18 -7.44
C TYR A 247 -25.73 6.93 -7.99
N LYS A 248 -25.92 7.59 -9.13
CA LYS A 248 -24.91 8.49 -9.71
C LYS A 248 -25.10 9.89 -9.14
N LYS A 249 -23.99 10.57 -8.84
CA LYS A 249 -23.96 11.99 -8.52
C LYS A 249 -22.93 12.69 -9.41
N VAL A 250 -23.20 13.93 -9.82
CA VAL A 250 -22.24 14.78 -10.54
C VAL A 250 -21.89 15.95 -9.62
N ILE A 251 -20.60 16.14 -9.36
CA ILE A 251 -20.07 17.24 -8.53
C ILE A 251 -18.90 17.84 -9.31
N ASP A 252 -18.95 19.15 -9.58
CA ASP A 252 -17.90 19.88 -10.33
C ASP A 252 -17.54 19.18 -11.66
N GLU A 253 -18.56 18.82 -12.45
CA GLU A 253 -18.43 18.11 -13.74
C GLU A 253 -17.78 16.72 -13.67
N LYS A 254 -17.51 16.20 -12.46
CA LYS A 254 -16.97 14.86 -12.24
C LYS A 254 -18.09 13.89 -11.89
N ASN A 255 -17.99 12.68 -12.42
CA ASN A 255 -18.94 11.61 -12.13
C ASN A 255 -18.54 10.87 -10.84
N TYR A 256 -19.52 10.66 -9.97
CA TYR A 256 -19.40 9.84 -8.77
C TYR A 256 -20.48 8.77 -8.76
N VAL A 257 -20.14 7.62 -8.19
CA VAL A 257 -21.11 6.62 -7.75
C VAL A 257 -21.17 6.68 -6.24
N CYS A 258 -22.39 6.78 -5.71
CA CYS A 258 -22.64 6.94 -4.29
C CYS A 258 -23.52 5.80 -3.78
N MET A 259 -23.33 5.46 -2.51
CA MET A 259 -24.08 4.44 -1.80
C MET A 259 -24.68 5.03 -0.52
N GLU A 260 -25.98 4.81 -0.30
CA GLU A 260 -26.68 5.26 0.91
C GLU A 260 -26.62 4.22 2.03
N ILE A 261 -25.61 4.33 2.89
CA ILE A 261 -25.47 3.45 4.06
C ILE A 261 -26.11 4.15 5.28
N ARG A 262 -25.29 4.68 6.19
CA ARG A 262 -25.69 5.62 7.26
C ARG A 262 -25.34 7.05 6.88
N GLU A 263 -24.13 7.21 6.38
CA GLU A 263 -23.64 8.39 5.69
C GLU A 263 -23.41 8.01 4.23
N THR A 264 -23.64 8.96 3.33
CA THR A 264 -23.43 8.71 1.90
C THR A 264 -21.94 8.58 1.62
N THR A 265 -21.55 7.43 1.07
CA THR A 265 -20.18 7.14 0.62
C THR A 265 -20.15 7.29 -0.88
N CYS A 266 -19.29 8.17 -1.42
CA CYS A 266 -19.17 8.41 -2.86
C CYS A 266 -17.74 8.12 -3.34
N GLN A 267 -17.64 7.46 -4.49
CA GLN A 267 -16.38 7.22 -5.19
C GLN A 267 -16.39 7.95 -6.53
N ARG A 268 -15.28 8.64 -6.81
CA ARG A 268 -15.11 9.29 -8.11
C ARG A 268 -14.77 8.25 -9.16
N LEU A 269 -15.40 8.37 -10.32
CA LEU A 269 -15.04 7.61 -11.50
C LEU A 269 -13.96 8.34 -12.28
N ALA A 270 -13.00 7.59 -12.82
CA ALA A 270 -12.03 8.15 -13.76
C ALA A 270 -12.64 8.41 -15.14
N CYS A 271 -13.76 7.75 -15.44
CA CYS A 271 -14.50 7.94 -16.68
C CYS A 271 -14.99 9.39 -16.87
N LYS A 272 -14.48 10.04 -17.92
CA LYS A 272 -14.87 11.39 -18.33
C LYS A 272 -16.12 11.43 -19.20
N LYS A 273 -16.56 10.28 -19.73
CA LYS A 273 -17.79 10.20 -20.53
C LYS A 273 -19.01 10.47 -19.66
N GLU A 274 -20.09 10.91 -20.28
CA GLU A 274 -21.38 10.95 -19.60
C GLU A 274 -21.81 9.52 -19.27
N ILE A 275 -22.41 9.35 -18.09
CA ILE A 275 -22.87 8.05 -17.59
C ILE A 275 -24.37 8.12 -17.34
N GLU A 276 -25.13 7.26 -17.99
CA GLU A 276 -26.55 7.05 -17.74
C GLU A 276 -26.70 5.83 -16.82
N LEU A 277 -26.99 6.10 -15.54
CA LEU A 277 -27.18 5.07 -14.51
C LEU A 277 -28.60 5.16 -13.97
N LYS A 278 -29.38 4.09 -14.13
CA LYS A 278 -30.63 3.92 -13.39
C LYS A 278 -30.30 3.63 -11.93
N GLU A 279 -30.86 4.44 -11.03
CA GLU A 279 -30.68 4.25 -9.59
C GLU A 279 -31.13 2.86 -9.12
N ILE A 280 -30.33 2.24 -8.26
CA ILE A 280 -30.62 0.99 -7.57
C ILE A 280 -31.22 1.35 -6.21
N LYS A 281 -32.53 1.21 -6.05
CA LYS A 281 -33.23 1.65 -4.83
C LYS A 281 -33.36 0.57 -3.77
N THR A 282 -33.28 -0.69 -4.17
CA THR A 282 -33.56 -1.83 -3.29
C THR A 282 -32.33 -2.72 -3.16
N PRO A 283 -32.01 -3.23 -1.97
CA PRO A 283 -30.97 -4.25 -1.84
C PRO A 283 -31.32 -5.51 -2.65
N GLY A 284 -30.33 -6.16 -3.26
CA GLY A 284 -30.55 -7.36 -4.07
C GLY A 284 -29.41 -7.69 -5.03
N ASN A 285 -29.60 -8.79 -5.76
CA ASN A 285 -28.70 -9.20 -6.83
C ASN A 285 -29.16 -8.60 -8.15
N TYR A 286 -28.22 -8.00 -8.88
CA TYR A 286 -28.45 -7.32 -10.15
C TYR A 286 -27.48 -7.79 -11.20
N LYS A 287 -27.97 -7.97 -12.42
CA LYS A 287 -27.13 -8.20 -13.58
C LYS A 287 -26.87 -6.87 -14.27
N ILE A 288 -25.66 -6.36 -14.07
CA ILE A 288 -25.26 -5.07 -14.61
C ILE A 288 -24.62 -5.28 -15.97
N ILE A 289 -25.11 -4.55 -16.97
CA ILE A 289 -24.54 -4.50 -18.32
C ILE A 289 -24.10 -3.06 -18.59
N ILE A 290 -22.80 -2.88 -18.81
CA ILE A 290 -22.16 -1.58 -19.05
C ILE A 290 -21.67 -1.55 -20.49
N LYS A 291 -22.26 -0.65 -21.29
CA LYS A 291 -21.93 -0.52 -22.71
C LYS A 291 -21.06 0.71 -22.98
N PRO A 292 -19.91 0.55 -23.66
CA PRO A 292 -18.99 1.64 -23.98
C PRO A 292 -19.45 2.39 -25.24
N GLU A 293 -20.56 3.13 -25.13
CA GLU A 293 -21.02 4.03 -26.19
C GLU A 293 -20.40 5.45 -26.03
N GLU A 294 -20.96 6.46 -26.70
CA GLU A 294 -20.65 7.87 -26.43
C GLU A 294 -21.05 8.25 -24.98
N ILE A 295 -22.16 7.68 -24.51
CA ILE A 295 -22.66 7.74 -23.14
C ILE A 295 -22.56 6.32 -22.55
N ILE A 296 -21.90 6.15 -21.41
CA ILE A 296 -21.85 4.85 -20.74
C ILE A 296 -23.23 4.55 -20.16
N LYS A 297 -23.91 3.54 -20.73
CA LYS A 297 -25.21 3.08 -20.24
C LYS A 297 -25.01 1.93 -19.27
N VAL A 298 -25.56 2.09 -18.07
CA VAL A 298 -25.60 1.05 -17.05
C VAL A 298 -27.01 0.51 -16.96
N ILE A 299 -27.20 -0.69 -17.49
CA ILE A 299 -28.48 -1.41 -17.49
C ILE A 299 -28.48 -2.38 -16.30
N ILE A 300 -29.54 -2.32 -15.50
CA ILE A 300 -29.74 -3.06 -14.25
C ILE A 300 -31.04 -3.85 -14.34
#